data_AF-A0A401TUB6-F1
#
_entry.id   AF-A0A401TUB6-F1
#
_cell.length_a   1.000
_cell.length_b   1.000
_cell.length_c   1.000
_cell.angle_alpha   90.00
_cell.angle_beta   90.00
_cell.angle_gamma   90.00
#
_symmetry.space_group_name_H-M   'P 1'
#
loop_
_entity.id
_entity.type
_entity.pdbx_description
1 polymer ?
#
loop_
_entity_poly.entity_id
_entity_poly.type
_entity_poly.pdbx_seq_one_letter_code
_entity_poly.pdbx_strand_id
1 'polypeptide(L)' 'HWCEQTVELSRVEVISPRAEAQVPCASLYHYKLNGWRLDQEKMRAVYGGDNGISQYYTQSGPEALCFVHK' A
#
# COMPACT_ATOMS: atom_id res chain seq x y z
N HIS A 1 23.10 25.98 -39.67
CA HIS A 1 23.40 25.92 -38.23
C HIS A 1 22.28 25.16 -37.53
N TRP A 2 22.53 23.92 -37.12
CA TRP A 2 21.63 23.16 -36.26
C TRP A 2 22.29 23.07 -34.90
N CYS A 3 21.56 23.46 -33.85
CA CYS A 3 22.05 23.43 -32.49
C CYS A 3 21.60 22.10 -31.88
N GLU A 4 22.54 21.24 -31.50
CA GLU A 4 22.25 20.08 -30.67
C GLU A 4 22.14 20.57 -29.23
N GLN A 5 20.90 20.62 -28.73
CA GLN A 5 20.62 20.93 -27.34
C GLN A 5 20.63 19.61 -26.55
N THR A 6 21.72 19.36 -25.82
CA THR A 6 21.82 18.20 -24.94
C THR A 6 20.92 18.41 -23.72
N VAL A 7 19.76 17.77 -23.70
CA VAL A 7 18.86 17.78 -22.54
C VAL A 7 19.42 16.81 -21.51
N GLU A 8 19.92 17.37 -20.41
CA GLU A 8 20.37 16.60 -19.25
C GLU A 8 19.11 16.02 -18.56
N LEU A 9 18.79 14.76 -18.86
CA LEU A 9 17.73 14.03 -18.21
C LEU A 9 18.10 13.87 -16.74
N SER A 10 17.41 14.60 -15.86
CA SER A 10 17.55 14.44 -14.42
C SER A 10 17.25 12.98 -14.06
N ARG A 11 18.28 12.27 -13.60
CA ARG A 11 18.19 10.87 -13.20
C ARG A 11 17.36 10.82 -11.92
N VAL A 12 16.10 10.40 -12.03
CA VAL A 12 15.27 10.12 -10.86
C VAL A 12 15.89 8.92 -10.13
N GLU A 13 16.51 9.18 -8.98
CA GLU A 13 16.95 8.13 -8.08
C GLU A 13 15.70 7.44 -7.52
N VAL A 14 15.42 6.22 -7.99
CA VAL A 14 14.37 5.37 -7.42
C VAL A 14 14.89 4.85 -6.08
N ILE A 15 14.61 5.60 -5.02
CA ILE A 15 14.73 5.10 -3.64
C ILE A 15 13.82 3.86 -3.56
N SER A 16 14.35 2.75 -3.06
CA SER A 16 13.73 1.41 -3.14
C SER A 16 12.20 1.46 -2.96
N PRO A 17 11.41 0.81 -3.84
CA PRO A 17 9.95 0.85 -3.74
C PRO A 17 9.52 0.37 -2.35
N ARG A 18 8.64 1.16 -1.70
CA ARG A 18 7.94 0.74 -0.47
C ARG A 18 7.39 -0.67 -0.69
N ALA A 19 7.72 -1.60 0.20
CA ALA A 19 7.23 -2.97 0.06
C ALA A 19 5.75 -2.98 0.47
N GLU A 20 4.86 -3.45 -0.42
CA GLU A 20 3.42 -3.51 -0.18
C GLU A 20 2.88 -4.92 -0.38
N ALA A 21 1.90 -5.33 0.42
CA ALA A 21 1.26 -6.64 0.30
C ALA A 21 -0.21 -6.61 0.73
N GLN A 22 -0.99 -7.58 0.25
CA GLN A 22 -2.30 -7.93 0.80
C GLN A 22 -2.16 -9.21 1.61
N VAL A 23 -2.69 -9.20 2.83
CA VAL A 23 -2.55 -10.30 3.78
C VAL A 23 -3.89 -10.57 4.46
N PRO A 24 -4.17 -11.78 4.94
CA PRO A 24 -5.34 -12.01 5.78
C PRO A 24 -5.31 -11.08 6.99
N CYS A 25 -6.38 -10.32 7.22
CA CYS A 25 -6.50 -9.41 8.36
C CYS A 25 -6.34 -10.16 9.69
N ALA A 26 -6.78 -11.43 9.75
CA ALA A 26 -6.57 -12.32 10.90
C ALA A 26 -5.09 -12.57 11.23
N SER A 27 -4.20 -12.47 10.24
CA SER A 27 -2.75 -12.64 10.40
C SER A 27 -2.00 -11.33 10.64
N LEU A 28 -2.70 -10.19 10.70
CA LEU A 28 -2.08 -8.85 10.78
C LEU A 28 -1.12 -8.71 11.98
N TYR A 29 -1.42 -9.39 13.10
CA TYR A 29 -0.53 -9.39 14.27
C TYR A 29 0.86 -9.96 13.94
N HIS A 30 0.95 -11.08 13.22
CA HIS A 30 2.23 -11.66 12.80
C HIS A 30 3.00 -10.74 11.85
N TYR A 31 2.32 -10.07 10.93
CA TYR A 31 2.94 -9.10 10.04
C TYR A 31 3.48 -7.88 10.80
N LYS A 32 2.73 -7.37 11.78
CA LYS A 32 3.19 -6.30 12.67
C LYS A 32 4.47 -6.67 13.41
N LEU A 33 4.58 -7.90 13.93
CA LEU A 33 5.81 -8.39 14.57
C LEU A 33 7.02 -8.43 13.61
N ASN A 34 6.78 -8.61 12.30
CA ASN A 34 7.81 -8.63 11.27
C ASN A 34 8.13 -7.24 10.66
N GLY A 35 7.64 -6.17 11.31
CA GLY A 35 7.92 -4.78 10.93
C GLY A 35 6.98 -4.21 9.87
N TRP A 36 5.92 -4.92 9.50
CA TRP A 36 4.90 -4.40 8.59
C TRP A 36 3.90 -3.50 9.34
N ARG A 37 3.32 -2.55 8.62
CA ARG A 37 2.29 -1.65 9.13
C ARG A 37 1.02 -1.78 8.30
N LEU A 38 -0.14 -1.69 8.96
CA LEU A 38 -1.43 -1.62 8.27
C LEU A 38 -1.52 -0.31 7.49
N ASP A 39 -1.77 -0.39 6.20
CA ASP A 39 -2.01 0.77 5.35
C ASP A 39 -3.47 1.23 5.48
N GLN A 40 -3.77 1.98 6.56
CA GLN A 40 -5.13 2.45 6.82
C GLN A 40 -5.64 3.39 5.73
N GLU A 41 -4.76 4.20 5.13
CA GLU A 41 -5.14 5.12 4.07
C GLU A 41 -5.58 4.33 2.83
N LYS A 42 -4.83 3.30 2.45
CA LYS A 42 -5.21 2.40 1.36
C LYS A 42 -6.48 1.62 1.67
N MET A 43 -6.67 1.15 2.91
CA MET A 43 -7.94 0.54 3.34
C MET A 43 -9.11 1.53 3.16
N ARG A 44 -8.96 2.79 3.60
CA ARG A 44 -10.01 3.82 3.46
C ARG A 44 -10.27 4.15 1.99
N ALA A 45 -9.24 4.26 1.18
CA ALA A 45 -9.35 4.57 -0.24
C ALA A 45 -10.08 3.44 -1.01
N VAL A 46 -9.78 2.18 -0.70
CA VAL A 46 -10.37 1.02 -1.38
C VAL A 46 -11.81 0.75 -0.92
N TYR A 47 -12.08 0.86 0.38
CA TYR A 47 -13.38 0.46 0.94
C TYR A 47 -14.33 1.62 1.20
N GLY A 48 -13.93 2.89 1.01
CA GLY A 48 -14.81 4.04 1.18
C GLY A 48 -14.86 4.58 2.62
N GLY A 49 -13.69 4.68 3.26
CA GLY A 49 -13.56 5.20 4.62
C GLY A 49 -13.88 4.19 5.72
N ASP A 50 -13.98 4.66 6.96
CA ASP A 50 -14.10 3.79 8.14
C ASP A 50 -15.42 2.98 8.15
N ASN A 51 -16.52 3.58 7.70
CA ASN A 51 -17.81 2.88 7.58
C ASN A 51 -17.74 1.75 6.55
N GLY A 52 -17.09 2.01 5.42
CA GLY A 52 -16.91 1.01 4.37
C GLY A 52 -15.98 -0.12 4.77
N ILE A 53 -14.91 0.18 5.53
CA ILE A 53 -14.05 -0.85 6.14
C ILE A 53 -14.85 -1.73 7.11
N SER A 54 -15.67 -1.13 7.97
CA SER A 54 -16.52 -1.88 8.92
C SER A 54 -17.48 -2.82 8.19
N GLN A 55 -18.14 -2.32 7.14
CA GLN A 55 -19.03 -3.13 6.31
C GLN A 55 -18.29 -4.25 5.58
N TYR A 56 -17.10 -3.95 5.02
CA TYR A 56 -16.23 -4.93 4.38
C TYR A 56 -15.86 -6.09 5.31
N TYR A 57 -15.47 -5.79 6.55
CA TYR A 57 -15.16 -6.83 7.54
C TYR A 57 -16.39 -7.64 7.93
N THR A 58 -17.56 -7.01 8.03
CA THR A 58 -18.82 -7.71 8.32
C THR A 58 -19.19 -8.70 7.22
N GLN A 59 -18.95 -8.35 5.95
CA GLN A 59 -19.25 -9.19 4.79
C GLN A 59 -18.21 -10.29 4.56
N SER A 60 -16.93 -9.98 4.73
CA SER A 60 -15.83 -10.89 4.40
C SER A 60 -15.45 -11.81 5.55
N GLY A 61 -15.75 -11.41 6.79
CA GLY A 61 -15.47 -12.21 7.99
C GLY A 61 -13.99 -12.61 8.08
N PRO A 62 -13.68 -13.89 8.37
CA PRO A 62 -12.30 -14.39 8.48
C PRO A 62 -11.45 -14.23 7.21
N GLU A 63 -12.09 -14.16 6.03
CA GLU A 63 -11.41 -14.04 4.74
C GLU A 63 -11.07 -12.59 4.37
N ALA A 64 -11.32 -11.63 5.27
CA ALA A 64 -10.95 -10.25 5.05
C ALA A 64 -9.44 -10.09 4.82
N LEU A 65 -9.08 -9.30 3.81
CA LEU A 65 -7.72 -8.95 3.45
C LEU A 65 -7.42 -7.51 3.88
N CYS A 66 -6.17 -7.31 4.30
CA CYS A 66 -5.64 -6.05 4.79
C CYS A 66 -4.45 -5.66 3.93
N PHE A 67 -4.38 -4.38 3.55
CA PHE A 67 -3.20 -3.82 2.91
C PHE A 67 -2.13 -3.52 3.96
N VAL A 68 -0.91 -3.98 3.74
CA VAL A 68 0.24 -3.71 4.62
C VAL A 68 1.42 -3.19 3.82
N HIS A 69 2.30 -2.46 4.51
CA HIS A 69 3.52 -1.95 3.92
C HIS A 69 4.73 -2.02 4.87
N LYS A 70 5.94 -1.98 4.30
CA LYS A 70 7.21 -1.92 5.01
C LYS A 70 8.16 -0.93 4.34
#